data_AF-A0A381KMC7-F1
#
_entry.id   AF-A0A381KMC7-F1
#
_cell.length_a   1.000
_cell.length_b   1.000
_cell.length_c   1.000
_cell.angle_alpha   90.00
_cell.angle_beta   90.00
_cell.angle_gamma   90.00
#
_symmetry.space_group_name_H-M   'P 1'
#
loop_
_entity.id
_entity.type
_entity.pdbx_description
1 polymer ?
#
loop_
_entity_poly.entity_id
_entity_poly.type
_entity_poly.pdbx_seq_one_letter_code
_entity_poly.pdbx_strand_id
1 'polypeptide(L)'
;MSNSIPEIENADVLFIFGYNGADSHPIVANRIVKAKKNGAKLIVTDPRVTESARIADIHLPIKGGTNMVLVNAFGNVLIEEGLYNKEFVQNHTQGFDEYKEIVKPYTAKYAEKITGIPEELIRKAMREYAKGKKAMILYGMGVCQFGQAVDVVKGLASIALLTGNFGRESVGIGPVRGQNNVQGACDMGALPNVYPGYQNVTDDKIREKFEKAWG
;
A
#
# COMPACT_ATOMS: atom_id res chain seq x y z
N MET A 1 -3.36 7.64 -5.70
CA MET A 1 -4.08 6.77 -4.74
C MET A 1 -5.29 6.19 -5.43
N SER A 2 -5.74 4.99 -5.05
CA SER A 2 -6.93 4.35 -5.66
C SER A 2 -8.24 4.97 -5.19
N ASN A 3 -8.25 5.54 -3.98
CA ASN A 3 -9.41 6.10 -3.30
C ASN A 3 -9.11 7.51 -2.83
N SER A 4 -10.12 8.36 -2.63
CA SER A 4 -9.90 9.77 -2.32
C SER A 4 -9.39 10.01 -0.88
N ILE A 5 -8.70 11.14 -0.65
CA ILE A 5 -8.22 11.53 0.68
C ILE A 5 -9.35 11.56 1.74
N PRO A 6 -10.56 12.08 1.44
CA PRO A 6 -11.66 12.05 2.40
C PRO A 6 -12.07 10.67 2.89
N GLU A 7 -11.95 9.63 2.06
CA GLU A 7 -12.35 8.27 2.43
C GLU A 7 -11.48 7.64 3.53
N ILE A 8 -10.30 8.21 3.82
CA ILE A 8 -9.41 7.76 4.90
C ILE A 8 -10.15 7.74 6.25
N GLU A 9 -11.02 8.72 6.52
CA GLU A 9 -11.72 8.84 7.81
C GLU A 9 -12.86 7.82 8.01
N ASN A 10 -13.22 7.12 6.94
CA ASN A 10 -14.29 6.10 6.90
C ASN A 10 -13.74 4.66 6.85
N ALA A 11 -12.41 4.50 6.76
CA ALA A 11 -11.77 3.19 6.83
C ALA A 11 -11.94 2.57 8.22
N ASP A 12 -12.17 1.25 8.29
CA ASP A 12 -12.22 0.52 9.57
C ASP A 12 -10.85 -0.05 9.96
N VAL A 13 -9.93 -0.18 9.00
CA VAL A 13 -8.51 -0.47 9.24
C VAL A 13 -7.65 0.45 8.38
N LEU A 14 -6.70 1.14 9.00
CA LEU A 14 -5.65 1.89 8.32
C LEU A 14 -4.31 1.17 8.51
N PHE A 15 -3.71 0.75 7.40
CA PHE A 15 -2.38 0.18 7.38
C PHE A 15 -1.38 1.19 6.82
N ILE A 16 -0.62 1.82 7.70
CA ILE A 16 0.36 2.85 7.37
C ILE A 16 1.74 2.18 7.25
N PHE A 17 2.34 2.19 6.06
CA PHE A 17 3.62 1.55 5.80
C PHE A 17 4.66 2.56 5.29
N GLY A 18 5.69 2.83 6.10
CA GLY A 18 6.78 3.74 5.73
C GLY A 18 6.30 5.17 5.44
N TYR A 19 5.31 5.65 6.20
CA TYR A 19 4.68 6.94 5.98
C TYR A 19 4.44 7.68 7.29
N ASN A 20 5.00 8.89 7.41
CA ASN A 20 4.75 9.81 8.51
C ASN A 20 3.86 10.96 8.05
N GLY A 21 2.55 10.77 8.16
CA GLY A 21 1.56 11.76 7.75
C GLY A 21 1.58 13.03 8.60
N ALA A 22 1.91 12.94 9.89
CA ALA A 22 1.86 14.09 10.79
C ALA A 22 2.79 15.22 10.34
N ASP A 23 4.00 14.86 9.91
CA ASP A 23 4.99 15.84 9.44
C ASP A 23 4.89 16.08 7.92
N SER A 24 4.55 15.05 7.15
CA SER A 24 4.53 15.17 5.67
C SER A 24 3.24 15.82 5.14
N HIS A 25 2.10 15.50 5.76
CA HIS A 25 0.76 15.89 5.28
C HIS A 25 -0.22 16.08 6.45
N PRO A 26 -0.09 17.16 7.24
CA PRO A 26 -0.89 17.34 8.47
C PRO A 26 -2.41 17.22 8.28
N ILE A 27 -2.95 17.67 7.14
CA ILE A 27 -4.38 17.55 6.83
C ILE A 27 -4.80 16.10 6.54
N VAL A 28 -3.91 15.28 5.95
CA VAL A 28 -4.14 13.84 5.79
C VAL A 28 -4.05 13.16 7.16
N ALA A 29 -3.09 13.55 8.00
CA ALA A 29 -2.97 13.04 9.36
C ALA A 29 -4.22 13.30 10.21
N ASN A 30 -4.85 14.47 10.06
CA ASN A 30 -6.12 14.77 10.72
C ASN A 30 -7.22 13.75 10.36
N ARG A 31 -7.25 13.25 9.12
CA ARG A 31 -8.20 12.21 8.70
C ARG A 31 -7.85 10.83 9.27
N ILE A 32 -6.57 10.51 9.40
CA ILE A 32 -6.10 9.30 10.10
C ILE A 32 -6.55 9.34 11.58
N VAL A 33 -6.36 10.48 12.25
CA VAL A 33 -6.82 10.68 13.63
C VAL A 33 -8.34 10.59 13.74
N LYS A 34 -9.08 11.13 12.76
CA LYS A 34 -10.54 11.04 12.70
C LYS A 34 -11.00 9.59 12.52
N ALA A 35 -10.37 8.82 11.63
CA ALA A 35 -10.62 7.38 11.49
C ALA A 35 -10.42 6.65 12.82
N LYS A 36 -9.30 6.91 13.51
CA LYS A 36 -9.02 6.33 14.84
C LYS A 36 -10.11 6.67 15.86
N LYS A 37 -10.57 7.93 15.90
CA LYS A 37 -11.69 8.37 16.76
C LYS A 37 -13.01 7.69 16.41
N ASN A 38 -13.23 7.38 15.14
CA ASN A 38 -14.39 6.63 14.66
C ASN A 38 -14.31 5.11 14.96
N GLY A 39 -13.22 4.66 15.59
CA GLY A 39 -13.02 3.26 15.98
C GLY A 39 -12.15 2.44 15.03
N ALA A 40 -11.55 3.07 14.00
CA ALA A 40 -10.67 2.37 13.09
C ALA A 40 -9.44 1.79 13.80
N LYS A 41 -8.98 0.64 13.31
CA LYS A 41 -7.75 -0.01 13.75
C LYS A 41 -6.56 0.52 12.97
N LEU A 42 -5.50 0.88 13.66
CA LEU A 42 -4.30 1.44 13.06
C LEU A 42 -3.15 0.43 13.20
N ILE A 43 -2.63 0.01 12.05
CA ILE A 43 -1.40 -0.78 11.93
C ILE A 43 -0.35 0.15 11.34
N VAL A 44 0.79 0.32 12.01
CA VAL A 44 1.86 1.22 11.56
C VAL A 44 3.15 0.44 11.43
N THR A 45 3.76 0.47 10.25
CA THR A 45 5.11 -0.05 10.00
C THR A 45 6.06 1.12 9.76
N ASP A 46 6.86 1.46 10.75
CA ASP A 46 7.94 2.44 10.66
C ASP A 46 9.02 2.04 11.69
N PRO A 47 10.32 2.07 11.37
CA PRO A 47 11.39 1.83 12.35
C PRO A 47 11.31 2.77 13.56
N ARG A 48 10.68 3.94 13.41
CA ARG A 48 10.57 4.99 14.43
C ARG A 48 9.18 4.96 15.06
N VAL A 49 9.08 5.55 16.25
CA VAL A 49 7.79 5.86 16.89
C VAL A 49 7.32 7.23 16.40
N THR A 50 6.67 7.25 15.23
CA THR A 50 6.02 8.45 14.66
C THR A 50 4.74 8.80 15.43
N GLU A 51 4.14 9.97 15.19
CA GLU A 51 2.86 10.33 15.82
C GLU A 51 1.74 9.33 15.48
N SER A 52 1.72 8.79 14.25
CA SER A 52 0.80 7.70 13.90
C SER A 52 1.07 6.43 14.70
N ALA A 53 2.34 6.08 14.96
CA ALA A 53 2.70 4.90 15.75
C ALA A 53 2.26 5.05 17.22
N ARG A 54 2.29 6.27 17.79
CA ARG A 54 1.83 6.54 19.17
C ARG A 54 0.35 6.26 19.39
N ILE A 55 -0.47 6.36 18.34
CA ILE A 55 -1.91 6.10 18.39
C ILE A 55 -2.31 4.76 17.74
N ALA A 56 -1.32 3.96 17.32
CA ALA A 56 -1.54 2.68 16.63
C ALA A 56 -2.03 1.59 17.60
N ASP A 57 -2.89 0.70 17.10
CA ASP A 57 -3.22 -0.54 17.81
C ASP A 57 -2.07 -1.57 17.69
N ILE A 58 -1.35 -1.52 16.57
CA ILE A 58 -0.20 -2.38 16.29
C ILE A 58 0.89 -1.53 15.64
N HIS A 59 2.05 -1.45 16.29
CA HIS A 59 3.26 -0.86 15.70
C HIS A 59 4.26 -1.97 15.36
N LEU A 60 4.73 -1.98 14.12
CA LEU A 60 5.71 -2.91 13.57
C LEU A 60 7.04 -2.15 13.36
N PRO A 61 7.96 -2.15 14.35
CA PRO A 61 9.23 -1.43 14.28
C PRO A 61 10.24 -2.17 13.40
N ILE A 62 10.00 -2.15 12.09
CA ILE A 62 10.80 -2.87 11.11
C ILE A 62 12.26 -2.40 11.08
N LYS A 63 13.22 -3.32 10.98
CA LYS A 63 14.61 -2.99 10.62
C LYS A 63 14.68 -2.37 9.23
N GLY A 64 15.31 -1.19 9.11
CA GLY A 64 15.42 -0.47 7.84
C GLY A 64 16.00 -1.32 6.70
N GLY A 65 15.38 -1.24 5.51
CA GLY A 65 15.80 -1.98 4.31
C GLY A 65 15.25 -3.42 4.20
N THR A 66 14.44 -3.89 5.14
CA THR A 66 13.87 -5.25 5.13
C THR A 66 12.40 -5.31 4.68
N ASN A 67 11.94 -4.24 4.01
CA ASN A 67 10.54 -4.03 3.62
C ASN A 67 9.93 -5.22 2.85
N MET A 68 10.61 -5.70 1.80
CA MET A 68 10.09 -6.76 0.94
C MET A 68 9.95 -8.10 1.67
N VAL A 69 10.85 -8.39 2.61
CA VAL A 69 10.76 -9.60 3.46
C VAL A 69 9.49 -9.55 4.29
N LEU A 70 9.20 -8.41 4.91
CA LEU A 70 7.99 -8.23 5.71
C LEU A 70 6.72 -8.30 4.84
N VAL A 71 6.74 -7.66 3.66
CA VAL A 71 5.60 -7.67 2.72
C VAL A 71 5.31 -9.07 2.17
N ASN A 72 6.34 -9.86 1.86
CA ASN A 72 6.15 -11.26 1.48
C ASN A 72 5.59 -12.09 2.65
N ALA A 73 6.05 -11.84 3.88
CA ALA A 73 5.53 -12.53 5.04
C ALA A 73 4.07 -12.21 5.35
N PHE A 74 3.63 -10.99 5.05
CA PHE A 74 2.21 -10.65 5.08
C PHE A 74 1.39 -11.49 4.10
N GLY A 75 1.82 -11.56 2.84
CA GLY A 75 1.19 -12.41 1.83
C GLY A 75 1.16 -13.89 2.25
N ASN A 76 2.28 -14.38 2.79
CA ASN A 76 2.40 -15.75 3.31
C ASN A 76 1.36 -16.03 4.39
N VAL A 77 1.29 -15.20 5.43
CA VAL A 77 0.33 -15.36 6.54
C VAL A 77 -1.12 -15.34 6.03
N LEU A 78 -1.45 -14.39 5.15
CA LEU A 78 -2.81 -14.29 4.59
C LEU A 78 -3.23 -15.55 3.83
N ILE A 79 -2.29 -16.19 3.13
CA ILE A 79 -2.54 -17.42 2.37
C ILE A 79 -2.52 -18.65 3.27
N GLU A 80 -1.50 -18.79 4.12
CA GLU A 80 -1.30 -19.91 5.06
C GLU A 80 -2.51 -20.07 5.99
N GLU A 81 -3.02 -18.96 6.52
CA GLU A 81 -4.16 -18.96 7.45
C GLU A 81 -5.52 -18.89 6.74
N GLY A 82 -5.55 -18.88 5.41
CA GLY A 82 -6.79 -18.83 4.62
C GLY A 82 -7.60 -17.55 4.80
N LEU A 83 -6.95 -16.43 5.09
CA LEU A 83 -7.56 -15.12 5.38
C LEU A 83 -7.84 -14.28 4.12
N TYR A 84 -7.35 -14.69 2.96
CA TYR A 84 -7.57 -14.00 1.69
C TYR A 84 -8.99 -14.23 1.15
N ASN A 85 -9.50 -13.25 0.41
CA ASN A 85 -10.81 -13.32 -0.24
C ASN A 85 -10.72 -14.14 -1.53
N LYS A 86 -11.04 -15.44 -1.42
CA LYS A 86 -10.98 -16.40 -2.54
C LYS A 86 -11.80 -15.98 -3.75
N GLU A 87 -13.02 -15.50 -3.53
CA GLU A 87 -13.93 -15.08 -4.61
C GLU A 87 -13.38 -13.87 -5.35
N PHE A 88 -12.90 -12.86 -4.62
CA PHE A 88 -12.28 -11.68 -5.24
C PHE A 88 -11.02 -12.05 -6.02
N VAL A 89 -10.16 -12.89 -5.44
CA VAL A 89 -8.93 -13.36 -6.12
C VAL A 89 -9.27 -14.09 -7.41
N GLN A 90 -10.25 -15.00 -7.38
CA GLN A 90 -10.67 -15.76 -8.56
C GLN A 90 -11.26 -14.86 -9.66
N ASN A 91 -12.06 -13.86 -9.29
CA ASN A 91 -12.84 -13.07 -10.25
C ASN A 91 -12.12 -11.82 -10.76
N HIS A 92 -11.15 -11.29 -10.00
CA HIS A 92 -10.60 -9.95 -10.26
C HIS A 92 -9.07 -9.89 -10.24
N THR A 93 -8.39 -11.03 -10.14
CA THR A 93 -6.92 -11.07 -10.13
C THR A 93 -6.37 -12.13 -11.06
N GLN A 94 -5.06 -12.06 -11.33
CA GLN A 94 -4.30 -13.05 -12.08
C GLN A 94 -2.94 -13.26 -11.40
N GLY A 95 -2.31 -14.42 -11.61
CA GLY A 95 -0.98 -14.72 -11.08
C GLY A 95 -0.95 -15.17 -9.61
N PHE A 96 -2.09 -15.65 -9.07
CA PHE A 96 -2.19 -16.06 -7.66
C PHE A 96 -1.29 -17.25 -7.33
N ASP A 97 -1.26 -18.27 -8.19
CA ASP A 97 -0.48 -19.49 -7.93
C ASP A 97 1.03 -19.19 -7.95
N GLU A 98 1.50 -18.36 -8.88
CA GLU A 98 2.88 -17.90 -8.93
C GLU A 98 3.21 -17.05 -7.69
N TYR A 99 2.34 -16.13 -7.30
CA TYR A 99 2.51 -15.32 -6.10
C TYR A 99 2.59 -16.19 -4.84
N LYS A 100 1.73 -17.20 -4.72
CA LYS A 100 1.71 -18.15 -3.60
C LYS A 100 3.05 -18.86 -3.45
N GLU A 101 3.65 -19.34 -4.53
CA GLU A 101 4.97 -19.98 -4.49
C GLU A 101 6.09 -18.98 -4.16
N ILE A 102 6.00 -17.72 -4.63
CA ILE A 102 6.96 -16.66 -4.29
C ILE A 102 6.94 -16.37 -2.78
N VAL A 103 5.77 -16.27 -2.14
CA VAL A 103 5.69 -15.91 -0.72
C VAL A 103 5.85 -17.10 0.23
N LYS A 104 5.70 -18.33 -0.26
CA LYS A 104 5.83 -19.57 0.53
C LYS A 104 7.06 -19.66 1.45
N PRO A 105 8.30 -19.32 1.02
CA PRO A 105 9.47 -19.38 1.91
C PRO A 105 9.50 -18.26 2.96
N TYR A 106 8.71 -17.19 2.79
CA TYR A 106 8.70 -16.04 3.68
C TYR A 106 7.70 -16.23 4.83
N THR A 107 7.90 -17.24 5.66
CA THR A 107 7.05 -17.43 6.86
C THR A 107 7.24 -16.27 7.84
N ALA A 108 6.26 -16.04 8.73
CA ALA A 108 6.41 -15.03 9.79
C ALA A 108 7.66 -15.28 10.66
N LYS A 109 7.96 -16.55 10.96
CA LYS A 109 9.20 -16.99 11.63
C LYS A 109 10.48 -16.65 10.86
N TYR A 110 10.47 -16.76 9.54
CA TYR A 110 11.60 -16.36 8.71
C TYR A 110 11.78 -14.84 8.73
N ALA A 111 10.68 -14.10 8.59
CA ALA A 111 10.70 -12.64 8.62
C ALA A 111 11.16 -12.07 9.96
N GLU A 112 10.83 -12.70 11.10
CA GLU A 112 11.30 -12.28 12.42
C GLU A 112 12.83 -12.16 12.49
N LYS A 113 13.55 -13.16 11.95
CA LYS A 113 15.01 -13.20 11.95
C LYS A 113 15.65 -12.02 11.20
N ILE A 114 14.97 -11.51 10.17
CA ILE A 114 15.52 -10.49 9.26
C ILE A 114 15.03 -9.10 9.64
N THR A 115 13.72 -8.98 9.87
CA THR A 115 13.02 -7.71 10.12
C THR A 115 13.12 -7.27 11.57
N GLY A 116 13.37 -8.20 12.51
CA GLY A 116 13.35 -7.94 13.95
C GLY A 116 11.95 -7.82 14.55
N ILE A 117 10.88 -8.06 13.76
CA ILE A 117 9.50 -8.03 14.24
C ILE A 117 9.11 -9.43 14.70
N PRO A 118 8.60 -9.62 15.94
CA PRO A 118 8.16 -10.92 16.42
C PRO A 118 7.12 -11.57 15.50
N GLU A 119 7.23 -12.89 15.25
CA GLU A 119 6.31 -13.65 14.41
C GLU A 119 4.83 -13.40 14.78
N GLU A 120 4.51 -13.47 16.07
CA GLU A 120 3.14 -13.26 16.57
C GLU A 120 2.60 -11.87 16.23
N LEU A 121 3.46 -10.86 16.18
CA LEU A 121 3.05 -9.49 15.87
C LEU A 121 2.76 -9.32 14.37
N ILE A 122 3.54 -9.99 13.51
CA ILE A 122 3.28 -10.06 12.05
C ILE A 122 1.94 -10.75 11.80
N ARG A 123 1.70 -11.90 12.43
CA ARG A 123 0.44 -12.64 12.32
C ARG A 123 -0.74 -11.83 12.82
N LYS A 124 -0.61 -11.20 14.00
CA LYS A 124 -1.64 -10.32 14.58
C LYS A 124 -1.99 -9.18 13.64
N ALA A 125 -1.01 -8.51 13.02
CA ALA A 125 -1.24 -7.43 12.08
C ALA A 125 -2.06 -7.90 10.87
N MET A 126 -1.72 -9.03 10.27
CA MET A 126 -2.44 -9.53 9.09
C MET A 126 -3.83 -10.07 9.41
N ARG A 127 -4.01 -10.72 10.57
CA ARG A 127 -5.33 -11.09 11.06
C ARG A 127 -6.22 -9.87 11.27
N GLU A 128 -5.68 -8.78 11.82
CA GLU A 128 -6.44 -7.55 12.01
C GLU A 128 -6.78 -6.88 10.67
N TYR A 129 -5.80 -6.79 9.76
CA TYR A 129 -5.99 -6.25 8.42
C TYR A 129 -7.04 -7.02 7.62
N ALA A 130 -6.98 -8.36 7.61
CA ALA A 130 -7.92 -9.20 6.86
C ALA A 130 -9.35 -9.19 7.42
N LYS A 131 -9.54 -8.86 8.72
CA LYS A 131 -10.86 -8.70 9.32
C LYS A 131 -11.56 -7.40 8.89
N GLY A 132 -10.79 -6.39 8.49
CA GLY A 132 -11.33 -5.10 8.05
C GLY A 132 -12.16 -5.22 6.77
N LYS A 133 -13.37 -4.64 6.77
CA LYS A 133 -14.23 -4.57 5.58
C LYS A 133 -13.86 -3.40 4.68
N LYS A 134 -13.26 -2.37 5.28
CA LYS A 134 -12.80 -1.10 4.70
C LYS A 134 -11.34 -0.86 5.10
N ALA A 135 -10.44 -1.77 4.69
CA ALA A 135 -9.02 -1.66 4.98
C ALA A 135 -8.28 -0.89 3.88
N MET A 136 -7.52 0.14 4.27
CA MET A 136 -6.77 0.99 3.35
C MET A 136 -5.29 1.04 3.71
N ILE A 137 -4.42 0.91 2.71
CA ILE A 137 -2.97 1.01 2.86
C ILE A 137 -2.52 2.43 2.48
N LEU A 138 -1.80 3.10 3.38
CA LEU A 138 -1.15 4.38 3.11
C LEU A 138 0.37 4.21 3.16
N TYR A 139 1.08 4.65 2.12
CA TYR A 139 2.53 4.55 2.08
C TYR A 139 3.19 5.78 1.48
N GLY A 140 4.49 5.93 1.75
CA GLY A 140 5.28 7.08 1.35
C GLY A 140 6.75 6.74 1.12
N MET A 141 7.64 7.66 1.49
CA MET A 141 9.06 7.56 1.16
C MET A 141 9.82 6.45 1.89
N GLY A 142 9.29 5.94 3.02
CA GLY A 142 9.80 4.73 3.67
C GLY A 142 9.66 3.46 2.81
N VAL A 143 8.93 3.56 1.69
CA VAL A 143 8.87 2.55 0.61
C VAL A 143 9.66 3.02 -0.60
N CYS A 144 9.34 4.21 -1.14
CA CYS A 144 9.76 4.60 -2.49
C CYS A 144 11.25 4.94 -2.64
N GLN A 145 11.97 5.22 -1.55
CA GLN A 145 13.39 5.60 -1.57
C GLN A 145 14.34 4.44 -1.18
N PHE A 146 13.96 3.21 -1.54
CA PHE A 146 14.77 2.01 -1.35
C PHE A 146 14.98 1.28 -2.69
N GLY A 147 16.08 0.54 -2.84
CA GLY A 147 16.37 -0.19 -4.09
C GLY A 147 15.31 -1.23 -4.49
N GLN A 148 14.51 -1.69 -3.53
CA GLN A 148 13.41 -2.65 -3.69
C GLN A 148 12.03 -1.97 -3.79
N ALA A 149 11.96 -0.65 -4.00
CA ALA A 149 10.74 0.15 -3.92
C ALA A 149 9.60 -0.37 -4.81
N VAL A 150 9.90 -0.68 -6.07
CA VAL A 150 8.88 -1.14 -7.04
C VAL A 150 8.24 -2.44 -6.58
N ASP A 151 9.04 -3.39 -6.09
CA ASP A 151 8.55 -4.69 -5.65
C ASP A 151 7.75 -4.57 -4.35
N VAL A 152 8.15 -3.70 -3.43
CA VAL A 152 7.38 -3.41 -2.21
C VAL A 152 6.03 -2.79 -2.55
N VAL A 153 5.98 -1.84 -3.49
CA VAL A 153 4.71 -1.24 -3.95
C VAL A 153 3.80 -2.30 -4.57
N LYS A 154 4.36 -3.18 -5.43
CA LYS A 154 3.60 -4.31 -6.00
C LYS A 154 3.10 -5.25 -4.90
N GLY A 155 3.92 -5.59 -3.92
CA GLY A 155 3.53 -6.48 -2.82
C GLY A 155 2.45 -5.88 -1.92
N LEU A 156 2.50 -4.58 -1.62
CA LEU A 156 1.42 -3.88 -0.91
C LEU A 156 0.11 -3.89 -1.71
N ALA A 157 0.19 -3.69 -3.04
CA ALA A 157 -0.96 -3.84 -3.92
C ALA A 157 -1.51 -5.28 -3.91
N SER A 158 -0.63 -6.29 -3.95
CA SER A 158 -1.00 -7.71 -3.85
C SER A 158 -1.74 -8.02 -2.55
N ILE A 159 -1.32 -7.46 -1.40
CA ILE A 159 -2.02 -7.64 -0.12
C ILE A 159 -3.43 -7.03 -0.16
N ALA A 160 -3.60 -5.85 -0.75
CA ALA A 160 -4.91 -5.23 -0.94
C ALA A 160 -5.81 -6.07 -1.87
N LEU A 161 -5.26 -6.60 -2.97
CA LEU A 161 -5.99 -7.48 -3.89
C LEU A 161 -6.35 -8.82 -3.24
N LEU A 162 -5.42 -9.48 -2.53
CA LEU A 162 -5.67 -10.73 -1.81
C LEU A 162 -6.82 -10.62 -0.83
N THR A 163 -6.99 -9.47 -0.21
CA THR A 163 -8.03 -9.24 0.80
C THR A 163 -9.31 -8.63 0.23
N GLY A 164 -9.41 -8.42 -1.09
CA GLY A 164 -10.58 -7.78 -1.72
C GLY A 164 -10.78 -6.32 -1.29
N ASN A 165 -9.71 -5.66 -0.86
CA ASN A 165 -9.68 -4.26 -0.46
C ASN A 165 -9.27 -3.38 -1.65
N PHE A 166 -9.98 -3.50 -2.77
CA PHE A 166 -9.78 -2.69 -3.97
C PHE A 166 -11.10 -2.48 -4.72
N GLY A 167 -11.26 -1.36 -5.42
CA GLY A 167 -12.44 -1.08 -6.25
C GLY A 167 -13.73 -0.76 -5.50
N ARG A 168 -13.66 -0.46 -4.19
CA ARG A 168 -14.79 -0.06 -3.33
C ARG A 168 -14.45 1.22 -2.58
N GLU A 169 -15.42 1.82 -1.91
CA GLU A 169 -15.20 2.99 -1.04
C GLU A 169 -14.34 2.61 0.20
N SER A 170 -13.44 3.52 0.61
CA SER A 170 -12.66 3.43 1.84
C SER A 170 -11.74 2.21 1.94
N VAL A 171 -11.27 1.69 0.80
CA VAL A 171 -10.27 0.61 0.71
C VAL A 171 -9.07 1.05 -0.14
N GLY A 172 -8.23 0.12 -0.54
CA GLY A 172 -7.25 0.33 -1.59
C GLY A 172 -5.89 0.79 -1.09
N ILE A 173 -5.12 1.35 -2.01
CA ILE A 173 -3.72 1.76 -1.76
C ILE A 173 -3.51 3.23 -2.10
N GLY A 174 -2.83 3.93 -1.20
CA GLY A 174 -2.58 5.35 -1.26
C GLY A 174 -1.09 5.68 -1.16
N PRO A 175 -0.35 5.80 -2.29
CA PRO A 175 0.86 6.61 -2.29
C PRO A 175 0.47 8.06 -2.03
N VAL A 176 0.74 8.57 -0.81
CA VAL A 176 0.45 9.96 -0.48
C VAL A 176 1.60 10.82 -0.98
N ARG A 177 1.40 11.42 -2.17
CA ARG A 177 2.46 12.14 -2.88
C ARG A 177 2.85 13.44 -2.16
N GLY A 178 4.13 13.79 -2.21
CA GLY A 178 4.72 14.89 -1.43
C GLY A 178 4.37 16.29 -1.94
N GLN A 179 4.89 16.66 -3.12
CA GLN A 179 4.76 18.02 -3.64
C GLN A 179 3.33 18.32 -4.12
N ASN A 180 2.90 19.57 -4.00
CA ASN A 180 1.52 20.01 -4.28
C ASN A 180 0.96 19.56 -5.65
N ASN A 181 1.80 19.55 -6.68
CA ASN A 181 1.39 19.29 -8.06
C ASN A 181 2.22 18.18 -8.74
N VAL A 182 2.89 17.31 -7.98
CA VAL A 182 3.57 16.15 -8.60
C VAL A 182 2.56 15.20 -9.26
N GLN A 183 1.31 15.17 -8.77
CA GLN A 183 0.23 14.46 -9.47
C GLN A 183 -0.08 15.14 -10.81
N GLY A 184 -0.40 16.44 -10.81
CA GLY A 184 -0.75 17.16 -12.03
C GLY A 184 0.40 17.25 -13.05
N ALA A 185 1.65 17.38 -12.61
CA ALA A 185 2.80 17.35 -13.51
C ALA A 185 2.91 16.01 -14.26
N CYS A 186 2.74 14.88 -13.55
CA CYS A 186 2.66 13.56 -14.19
C CYS A 186 1.44 13.46 -15.12
N ASP A 187 0.28 13.96 -14.69
CA ASP A 187 -0.95 13.95 -15.49
C ASP A 187 -0.77 14.75 -16.78
N MET A 188 0.01 15.83 -16.77
CA MET A 188 0.34 16.65 -17.94
C MET A 188 1.52 16.12 -18.76
N GLY A 189 1.97 14.88 -18.51
CA GLY A 189 3.03 14.26 -19.31
C GLY A 189 4.41 14.87 -19.10
N ALA A 190 4.69 15.47 -17.93
CA ALA A 190 6.05 15.87 -17.54
C ALA A 190 6.90 14.63 -17.16
N LEU A 191 6.88 13.61 -18.02
CA LEU A 191 7.51 12.32 -17.91
C LEU A 191 8.03 11.95 -19.30
N PRO A 192 9.21 11.31 -19.42
CA PRO A 192 9.86 11.10 -20.71
C PRO A 192 9.17 10.08 -21.62
N ASN A 193 8.15 9.37 -21.12
CA ASN A 193 7.54 8.21 -21.78
C ASN A 193 6.03 8.33 -22.01
N VAL A 194 5.40 9.45 -21.65
CA VAL A 194 3.96 9.65 -21.85
C VAL A 194 3.64 11.09 -22.24
N TYR A 195 2.60 11.25 -23.06
CA TYR A 195 1.87 12.49 -23.25
C TYR A 195 0.91 12.77 -22.06
N PRO A 196 0.25 13.96 -22.00
CA PRO A 196 -0.81 14.22 -21.03
C PRO A 196 -1.88 13.11 -20.99
N GLY A 197 -2.36 12.77 -19.80
CA GLY A 197 -3.34 11.70 -19.58
C GLY A 197 -2.73 10.29 -19.57
N TYR A 198 -1.44 10.15 -19.28
CA TYR A 198 -0.70 8.87 -19.25
C TYR A 198 -0.75 8.08 -20.57
N GLN A 199 -0.73 8.79 -21.71
CA GLN A 199 -0.81 8.16 -23.03
C GLN A 199 0.60 7.89 -23.56
N ASN A 200 0.94 6.62 -23.82
CA ASN A 200 2.30 6.20 -24.13
C ASN A 200 2.83 6.85 -25.42
N VAL A 201 4.04 7.40 -25.38
CA VAL A 201 4.69 8.02 -26.56
C VAL A 201 5.04 7.01 -27.64
N THR A 202 5.09 5.71 -27.32
CA THR A 202 5.37 4.65 -28.29
C THR A 202 4.12 4.14 -29.00
N ASP A 203 2.93 4.67 -28.70
CA ASP A 203 1.68 4.31 -29.39
C ASP A 203 1.47 5.20 -30.62
N ASP A 204 1.50 4.59 -31.81
CA ASP A 204 1.36 5.27 -33.10
C ASP A 204 0.08 6.10 -33.20
N LYS A 205 -1.05 5.59 -32.70
CA LYS A 205 -2.34 6.30 -32.76
C LYS A 205 -2.34 7.52 -31.84
N ILE A 206 -1.65 7.42 -30.70
CA ILE A 206 -1.49 8.55 -29.79
C ILE A 206 -0.57 9.60 -30.41
N ARG A 207 0.55 9.19 -31.01
CA ARG A 207 1.46 10.11 -31.70
C ARG A 207 0.74 10.89 -32.81
N GLU A 208 0.05 10.20 -33.71
CA GLU A 208 -0.71 10.82 -34.81
C GLU A 208 -1.73 11.85 -34.29
N LYS A 209 -2.44 11.51 -33.22
CA LYS A 209 -3.41 12.42 -32.57
C LYS A 209 -2.75 13.71 -32.07
N PHE A 210 -1.57 13.63 -31.44
CA PHE A 210 -0.87 14.81 -30.93
C PHE A 210 -0.17 15.60 -32.04
N GLU A 211 0.43 14.93 -33.04
CA GLU A 211 0.98 15.58 -34.25
C GLU A 211 -0.10 16.41 -34.96
N LYS A 212 -1.26 15.80 -35.22
CA LYS A 212 -2.41 16.53 -35.82
C LYS A 212 -2.86 17.73 -34.99
N ALA A 213 -2.79 17.64 -33.67
CA ALA A 213 -3.21 18.72 -32.77
C ALA A 213 -2.19 19.85 -32.68
N TRP A 214 -0.89 19.56 -32.84
CA TRP A 214 0.20 20.53 -32.69
C TRP A 214 0.68 21.14 -34.00
N GLY A 215 0.32 20.54 -35.15
CA GLY A 215 0.74 20.99 -36.49
C GLY A 215 2.14 20.53 -36.84
#